data_AF-A0A356QFQ9-F1
#
_entry.id   AF-A0A356QFQ9-F1
#
_cell.length_a   1.000
_cell.length_b   1.000
_cell.length_c   1.000
_cell.angle_alpha   90.00
_cell.angle_beta   90.00
_cell.angle_gamma   90.00
#
_symmetry.space_group_name_H-M   'P 1'
#
loop_
_entity.id
_entity.type
_entity.pdbx_description
1 polymer ?
#
loop_
_entity_poly.entity_id
_entity_poly.type
_entity_poly.pdbx_seq_one_letter_code
_entity_poly.pdbx_strand_id
1 'polypeptide(L)'
;SARPQLGPDATGVGWVYLYALIDRTGQHDLSELRSLQDWFLKYELQTVSGVSEVAALGGMVKQYQVVVDPEKLRAFDIPLAHIQTAIQRANQEVGASVVEMAEAEYMVRATGYIQSR
;
A
#
# COMPACT_ATOMS: atom_id res chain seq x y z
N SER A 1 -21.34 0.71 1.46
CA SER A 1 -21.55 -0.07 2.69
C SER A 1 -20.37 0.17 3.62
N ALA A 2 -20.61 0.36 4.92
CA ALA A 2 -19.53 0.46 5.90
C ALA A 2 -18.88 -0.93 6.07
N ARG A 3 -17.53 -0.98 6.13
CA ARG A 3 -16.79 -2.19 6.48
C ARG A 3 -16.35 -2.05 7.95
N PRO A 4 -17.10 -2.60 8.92
CA PRO A 4 -16.74 -2.47 10.33
C PRO A 4 -15.41 -3.19 10.60
N GLN A 5 -14.61 -2.63 11.50
CA GLN A 5 -13.35 -3.21 11.98
C GLN A 5 -13.36 -3.19 13.51
N LEU A 6 -12.79 -4.23 14.12
CA LEU A 6 -12.61 -4.30 15.57
C LEU A 6 -11.44 -3.41 15.97
N GLY A 7 -11.60 -2.66 17.07
CA GLY A 7 -10.51 -1.88 17.67
C GLY A 7 -9.43 -2.77 18.31
N PRO A 8 -8.28 -2.18 18.68
CA PRO A 8 -7.23 -2.90 19.37
C PRO A 8 -7.71 -3.41 20.74
N ASP A 9 -7.07 -4.48 21.23
CA ASP A 9 -7.24 -4.96 22.60
C ASP A 9 -6.49 -4.04 23.59
N ALA A 10 -6.96 -2.80 23.69
CA ALA A 10 -6.40 -1.72 24.48
C ALA A 10 -7.49 -0.75 24.96
N THR A 11 -7.17 0.06 25.97
CA THR A 11 -8.02 1.16 26.44
C THR A 11 -7.38 2.50 26.13
N GLY A 12 -8.10 3.61 26.34
CA GLY A 12 -7.59 4.98 26.09
C GLY A 12 -6.36 5.37 26.93
N VAL A 13 -6.04 4.64 28.00
CA VAL A 13 -4.81 4.82 28.80
C VAL A 13 -3.63 3.95 28.33
N GLY A 14 -3.81 3.16 27.26
CA GLY A 14 -2.79 2.25 26.71
C GLY A 14 -1.67 2.92 25.91
N TRP A 15 -1.59 4.25 25.90
CA TRP A 15 -0.53 4.99 25.21
C TRP A 15 0.73 5.04 26.08
N VAL A 16 1.55 4.01 25.97
CA VAL A 16 2.72 3.80 26.85
C VAL A 16 3.97 4.51 26.35
N TYR A 17 4.21 4.52 25.04
CA TYR A 17 5.42 5.10 24.46
C TYR A 17 5.13 5.87 23.18
N LEU A 18 5.62 7.10 23.11
CA LEU A 18 5.51 7.98 21.95
C LEU A 18 6.91 8.36 21.47
N TYR A 19 7.12 8.28 20.15
CA TYR A 19 8.36 8.68 19.51
C TYR A 19 8.08 9.40 18.20
N ALA A 20 9.12 10.05 17.66
CA ALA A 20 9.10 10.68 16.35
C ALA A 20 10.34 10.24 15.57
N LEU A 21 10.15 9.98 14.27
CA LEU A 21 11.24 9.75 13.34
C LEU A 21 11.74 11.09 12.81
N ILE A 22 13.05 11.32 12.93
CA ILE A 22 13.68 12.58 12.54
C ILE A 22 14.96 12.25 11.78
N ASP A 23 15.04 12.68 10.53
CA ASP A 23 16.30 12.75 9.79
C ASP A 23 16.80 14.20 9.74
N ARG A 24 17.96 14.46 10.35
CA ARG A 24 18.61 15.78 10.36
C ARG A 24 19.52 16.02 9.16
N THR A 25 19.85 14.95 8.42
CA THR A 25 20.72 15.03 7.25
C THR A 25 19.96 15.48 5.99
N GLY A 26 18.63 15.31 5.99
CA GLY A 26 17.76 15.64 4.86
C GLY A 26 17.83 14.62 3.72
N GLN A 27 18.35 13.42 3.99
CA GLN A 27 18.38 12.31 3.05
C GLN A 27 17.03 11.60 2.92
N HIS A 28 16.18 11.74 3.94
CA HIS A 28 14.85 11.14 3.96
C HIS A 28 13.75 12.19 4.07
N ASP A 29 12.75 12.06 3.21
CA ASP A 29 11.53 12.87 3.28
C ASP A 29 10.48 12.25 4.24
N LEU A 30 9.40 12.99 4.49
CA LEU A 30 8.32 12.52 5.38
C LEU A 30 7.63 11.24 4.88
N SER A 31 7.66 10.97 3.58
CA SER A 31 7.03 9.78 3.00
C SER A 31 7.89 8.54 3.17
N GLU A 32 9.20 8.69 3.11
CA GLU A 32 10.15 7.63 3.39
C GLU A 32 10.16 7.30 4.89
N LEU A 33 10.17 8.30 5.77
CA LEU A 33 10.06 8.09 7.21
C LEU A 33 8.72 7.44 7.59
N ARG A 34 7.62 7.86 6.96
CA ARG A 34 6.31 7.22 7.15
C ARG A 34 6.30 5.78 6.64
N SER A 35 6.98 5.51 5.52
CA SER A 35 7.10 4.15 4.99
C SER A 35 7.93 3.26 5.91
N LEU A 36 9.03 3.76 6.47
CA LEU A 36 9.84 3.05 7.47
C LEU A 36 9.01 2.72 8.71
N GLN A 37 8.19 3.67 9.17
CA GLN A 37 7.28 3.45 10.29
C GLN A 37 6.29 2.32 10.00
N ASP A 38 5.59 2.38 8.87
CA ASP A 38 4.47 1.49 8.57
C ASP A 38 4.94 0.07 8.17
N TRP A 39 6.07 -0.05 7.47
CA TRP A 39 6.52 -1.32 6.87
C TRP A 39 7.68 -2.00 7.60
N PHE A 40 8.28 -1.34 8.59
CA PHE A 40 9.36 -1.94 9.38
C PHE A 40 9.08 -1.80 10.88
N LEU A 41 9.13 -0.58 11.41
CA LEU A 41 9.08 -0.35 12.87
C LEU A 41 7.78 -0.84 13.51
N LYS A 42 6.65 -0.64 12.84
CA LYS A 42 5.36 -1.14 13.31
C LYS A 42 5.41 -2.66 13.54
N TYR A 43 5.89 -3.42 12.58
CA TYR A 43 5.96 -4.88 12.69
C TYR A 43 6.92 -5.32 13.78
N GLU A 44 8.12 -4.74 13.84
CA GLU A 44 9.09 -5.06 14.89
C GLU A 44 8.54 -4.79 16.30
N LEU A 45 7.95 -3.62 16.52
CA LEU A 45 7.44 -3.23 17.83
C LEU A 45 6.18 -4.01 18.25
N GLN A 46 5.34 -4.42 17.30
CA GLN A 46 4.17 -5.26 17.59
C GLN A 46 4.52 -6.69 17.99
N THR A 47 5.77 -7.14 17.79
CA THR A 47 6.21 -8.46 18.29
C THR A 47 6.55 -8.45 19.78
N VAL A 48 6.71 -7.27 20.39
CA VAL A 48 7.05 -7.15 21.80
C VAL A 48 5.87 -7.60 22.67
N SER A 49 6.15 -8.50 23.63
CA SER A 49 5.12 -9.01 24.54
C SER A 49 4.42 -7.89 25.29
N GLY A 50 3.08 -7.90 25.27
CA GLY A 50 2.24 -6.88 25.90
C GLY A 50 1.93 -5.66 25.02
N VAL A 51 2.46 -5.58 23.80
CA VAL A 51 2.08 -4.54 22.83
C VAL A 51 0.88 -5.01 22.02
N SER A 52 -0.26 -4.34 22.17
CA SER A 52 -1.48 -4.64 21.41
C SER A 52 -1.50 -3.94 20.05
N GLU A 53 -1.04 -2.69 19.97
CA GLU A 53 -0.99 -1.92 18.73
C GLU A 53 0.19 -0.94 18.71
N VAL A 54 0.73 -0.72 17.51
CA VAL A 54 1.63 0.39 17.20
C VAL A 54 0.95 1.25 16.13
N ALA A 55 0.46 2.40 16.55
CA ALA A 55 -0.27 3.35 15.70
C ALA A 55 0.66 4.48 15.25
N ALA A 56 0.56 4.85 13.97
CA ALA A 56 1.37 5.91 13.38
C ALA A 56 0.57 7.22 13.29
N LEU A 57 1.11 8.29 13.85
CA LEU A 57 0.51 9.63 13.89
C LEU A 57 1.28 10.59 12.97
N GLY A 58 0.57 11.26 12.07
CA GLY A 58 1.18 12.19 11.11
C GLY A 58 2.00 11.49 10.00
N GLY A 59 2.96 12.21 9.42
CA GLY A 59 3.73 11.76 8.25
C GLY A 59 2.93 11.83 6.93
N MET A 60 3.58 11.47 5.81
CA MET A 60 2.94 11.46 4.49
C MET A 60 2.90 10.05 3.92
N VAL A 61 1.71 9.49 3.70
CA VAL A 61 1.62 8.18 3.02
C VAL A 61 1.90 8.39 1.54
N LYS A 62 2.88 7.68 0.99
CA LYS A 62 3.20 7.75 -0.44
C LYS A 62 2.00 7.33 -1.28
N GLN A 63 1.59 8.19 -2.21
CA GLN A 63 0.45 7.96 -3.09
C GLN A 63 0.83 8.27 -4.54
N TYR A 64 0.40 7.39 -5.45
CA TYR A 64 0.47 7.64 -6.88
C TYR A 64 -0.83 8.31 -7.33
N GLN A 65 -0.75 9.59 -7.69
CA GLN A 65 -1.91 10.38 -8.10
C GLN A 65 -1.96 10.51 -9.61
N VAL A 66 -3.08 10.09 -10.20
CA VAL A 66 -3.35 10.29 -11.63
C VAL A 66 -4.17 11.56 -11.78
N VAL A 67 -3.52 12.63 -12.23
CA VAL A 67 -4.18 13.92 -12.49
C VAL A 67 -4.64 13.96 -13.94
N VAL A 68 -5.95 13.99 -14.15
CA VAL A 68 -6.55 13.92 -15.48
C VAL A 68 -6.87 15.32 -16.01
N ASP A 69 -6.62 15.54 -17.30
CA ASP A 69 -6.93 16.79 -18.01
C ASP A 69 -8.34 16.72 -18.64
N PRO A 70 -9.30 17.55 -18.21
CA PRO A 70 -10.68 17.52 -18.72
C PRO A 70 -10.81 17.85 -20.21
N GLU A 71 -9.94 18.72 -20.74
CA GLU A 71 -10.00 19.10 -22.16
C GLU A 71 -9.54 17.94 -23.05
N LYS A 72 -8.53 17.17 -22.60
CA LYS A 72 -8.12 15.94 -23.29
C LYS A 72 -9.20 14.87 -23.25
N LEU A 73 -9.87 14.68 -22.11
CA LEU A 73 -10.99 13.73 -22.03
C LEU A 73 -12.07 14.05 -23.06
N ARG A 74 -12.43 15.34 -23.19
CA ARG A 74 -13.41 15.79 -24.18
C ARG A 74 -12.91 15.60 -25.61
N ALA A 75 -11.66 15.94 -25.89
CA ALA A 75 -11.07 15.81 -27.22
C ALA A 75 -11.01 14.35 -27.72
N PHE A 76 -10.83 13.40 -26.80
CA PHE A 76 -10.80 11.96 -27.11
C PHE A 76 -12.15 11.25 -26.91
N ASP A 77 -13.21 11.96 -26.50
CA ASP A 77 -14.51 11.39 -26.13
C ASP A 77 -14.39 10.25 -25.10
N ILE A 78 -13.52 10.42 -24.10
CA ILE A 78 -13.26 9.44 -23.05
C ILE A 78 -13.91 9.89 -21.74
N PRO A 79 -14.89 9.16 -21.20
CA PRO A 79 -15.44 9.42 -19.88
C PRO A 79 -14.40 9.18 -18.78
N LEU A 80 -14.42 9.98 -17.70
CA LEU A 80 -13.54 9.79 -16.55
C LEU A 80 -13.63 8.37 -15.94
N ALA A 81 -14.84 7.79 -15.91
CA ALA A 81 -15.05 6.42 -15.43
C ALA A 81 -14.26 5.36 -16.21
N HIS A 82 -13.96 5.63 -17.48
CA HIS A 82 -13.13 4.75 -18.30
C HIS A 82 -11.69 4.71 -17.76
N ILE A 83 -11.12 5.86 -17.41
CA ILE A 83 -9.77 5.95 -16.83
C ILE A 83 -9.69 5.16 -15.52
N GLN A 84 -10.69 5.32 -14.64
CA GLN A 84 -10.75 4.57 -13.38
C GLN A 84 -10.78 3.06 -13.62
N THR A 85 -11.64 2.60 -14.53
CA THR A 85 -11.79 1.17 -14.85
C THR A 85 -10.51 0.62 -15.50
N ALA A 86 -9.87 1.39 -16.37
CA ALA A 86 -8.63 1.00 -17.04
C ALA A 86 -7.49 0.81 -16.02
N ILE A 87 -7.30 1.76 -15.10
CA ILE A 87 -6.28 1.66 -14.04
C ILE A 87 -6.54 0.44 -13.14
N GLN A 88 -7.79 0.20 -12.75
CA GLN A 88 -8.14 -0.96 -11.91
C GLN A 88 -7.86 -2.30 -12.59
N ARG A 89 -8.07 -2.40 -13.91
CA ARG A 89 -7.78 -3.61 -14.69
C ARG A 89 -6.29 -3.81 -14.96
N ALA A 90 -5.53 -2.73 -15.04
CA ALA A 90 -4.11 -2.75 -15.41
C ALA A 90 -3.15 -3.05 -14.25
N ASN A 91 -3.65 -3.25 -13.02
CA ASN A 91 -2.81 -3.54 -11.85
C ASN A 91 -3.21 -4.86 -11.17
N GLN A 92 -3.13 -5.96 -11.93
CA GLN A 92 -3.56 -7.29 -11.48
C GLN A 92 -2.54 -8.34 -11.89
N GLU A 93 -2.37 -9.36 -11.06
CA GLU A 93 -1.58 -10.55 -11.36
C GLU A 93 -2.51 -11.77 -11.44
N VAL A 94 -2.25 -12.65 -12.41
CA VAL A 94 -3.08 -13.85 -12.65
C VAL A 94 -2.18 -15.09 -12.72
N GLY A 95 -2.54 -16.11 -11.94
CA GLY A 95 -2.00 -17.45 -12.07
C GLY A 95 -2.81 -18.25 -13.10
N ALA A 96 -2.13 -18.95 -14.01
CA ALA A 96 -2.76 -19.68 -15.11
C ALA A 96 -2.58 -21.21 -14.96
N SER A 97 -2.67 -21.71 -13.72
CA SER A 97 -2.50 -23.12 -13.37
C SER A 97 -1.09 -23.67 -13.69
N VAL A 98 -0.94 -24.99 -13.76
CA VAL A 98 0.32 -25.69 -14.05
C VAL A 98 0.30 -26.32 -15.44
N VAL A 99 1.47 -26.45 -16.05
CA VAL A 99 1.70 -27.25 -17.25
C VAL A 99 2.61 -28.42 -16.87
N GLU A 100 2.17 -29.65 -17.13
CA GLU A 100 2.97 -30.85 -16.91
C GLU A 100 3.89 -31.10 -18.11
N MET A 101 5.20 -31.18 -17.85
CA MET A 101 6.22 -31.48 -18.86
C MET A 101 7.31 -32.34 -18.22
N ALA A 102 7.60 -33.49 -18.85
CA ALA A 102 8.65 -34.42 -18.40
C ALA A 102 8.54 -34.79 -16.90
N GLU A 103 7.34 -35.21 -16.47
CA GLU A 103 7.04 -35.61 -15.08
C GLU A 103 7.24 -34.50 -14.03
N ALA A 104 7.32 -33.24 -14.47
CA ALA A 104 7.38 -32.06 -13.62
C ALA A 104 6.24 -31.07 -13.91
N GLU A 105 5.73 -30.43 -12.88
CA GLU A 105 4.71 -29.38 -12.98
C GLU A 105 5.36 -27.99 -13.00
N TYR A 106 5.07 -27.20 -14.03
CA TYR A 106 5.52 -25.82 -14.18
C TYR A 106 4.37 -24.86 -13.91
N MET A 107 4.51 -24.03 -12.88
CA MET A 107 3.52 -22.99 -12.57
C MET A 107 3.55 -21.88 -13.60
N VAL A 108 2.40 -21.59 -14.23
CA VAL A 108 2.25 -20.48 -15.16
C VAL A 108 1.80 -19.24 -14.38
N ARG A 109 2.63 -18.19 -14.41
CA ARG A 109 2.37 -16.91 -13.73
C ARG A 109 2.48 -15.77 -14.73
N ALA A 110 1.46 -14.91 -14.77
CA ALA A 110 1.46 -13.68 -15.56
C ALA A 110 1.48 -12.46 -14.66
N THR A 111 2.55 -11.66 -14.71
CA THR A 111 2.72 -10.45 -13.91
C THR A 111 2.00 -9.26 -14.56
N GLY A 112 1.32 -8.43 -13.76
CA GLY A 112 0.69 -7.20 -14.24
C GLY A 112 0.69 -6.07 -13.21
N TYR A 113 1.61 -6.11 -12.24
CA TYR A 113 1.77 -5.01 -11.30
C TYR A 113 2.36 -3.78 -11.98
N ILE A 114 1.80 -2.61 -11.67
CA ILE A 114 2.33 -1.33 -12.14
C ILE A 114 3.71 -1.13 -11.51
N GLN A 115 4.73 -0.99 -12.36
CA GLN A 115 6.08 -0.65 -11.93
C GLN A 115 6.26 0.86 -11.99
N SER A 116 6.56 1.50 -10.85
CA SER A 116 7.11 2.86 -10.86
C SER A 116 8.61 2.75 -11.11
N ARG A 117 9.10 3.30 -12.21
CA ARG A 117 10.54 3.59 -12.35
C ARG A 117 10.85 4.91 -11.65
#